data_AF-A0A8J6XFM6-F1
#
_entry.id   AF-A0A8J6XFM6-F1
#
_cell.length_a   1.000
_cell.length_b   1.000
_cell.length_c   1.000
_cell.angle_alpha   90.00
_cell.angle_beta   90.00
_cell.angle_gamma   90.00
#
_symmetry.space_group_name_H-M   'P 1'
#
loop_
_entity.id
_entity.type
_entity.pdbx_description
1 polymer ?
#
loop_
_entity_poly.entity_id
_entity_poly.type
_entity_poly.pdbx_seq_one_letter_code
_entity_poly.pdbx_strand_id
1 'polypeptide(L)'
;MPFRILSLDGGGIRGIISARILAEIEQQINQPLNEYFNLVAGTSTGAILAAAIALGRSSQEIVELYKQKSSIIFPYRSRFSLARIPLILKHGLSAPKFSDNGLIQVLKQAFGNTTLFDVSSSLLLIISYDTINREPIIFKSWRQDKDYGNIPLWEVCVSSASAPTYFPAHKIPKKVNGTVQNASAHTIKLDENASLVAIPLPNYEDETAVETG
;
A
#
# COMPACT_ATOMS: atom_id res chain seq x y z
N MET A 1 -8.74 22.67 20.55
CA MET A 1 -9.30 21.33 20.21
C MET A 1 -8.22 20.29 20.48
N PRO A 2 -8.54 19.13 21.08
CA PRO A 2 -7.56 18.07 21.33
C PRO A 2 -7.11 17.43 20.01
N PHE A 3 -5.87 16.93 19.98
CA PHE A 3 -5.34 16.20 18.83
C PHE A 3 -5.82 14.74 18.88
N ARG A 4 -6.60 14.31 17.88
CA ARG A 4 -7.23 12.98 17.84
C ARG A 4 -6.51 12.05 16.87
N ILE A 5 -6.23 10.83 17.34
CA ILE A 5 -5.50 9.80 16.58
C ILE A 5 -6.41 8.59 16.41
N LEU A 6 -6.57 8.13 15.18
CA LEU A 6 -7.17 6.84 14.84
C LEU A 6 -6.06 5.85 14.47
N SER A 7 -6.00 4.70 15.14
CA SER A 7 -5.03 3.63 14.85
C SER A 7 -5.76 2.37 14.41
N LEU A 8 -5.34 1.82 13.27
CA LEU A 8 -5.99 0.70 12.60
C LEU A 8 -5.04 -0.47 12.43
N ASP A 9 -5.37 -1.57 13.09
CA ASP A 9 -4.61 -2.81 13.05
C ASP A 9 -4.74 -3.56 11.73
N GLY A 10 -3.76 -4.41 11.47
CA GLY A 10 -3.81 -5.40 10.40
C GLY A 10 -4.75 -6.56 10.72
N GLY A 11 -5.19 -7.30 9.69
CA GLY A 11 -6.09 -8.44 9.91
C GLY A 11 -6.47 -9.25 8.68
N GLY A 12 -5.88 -8.96 7.52
CA GLY A 12 -6.26 -9.57 6.26
C GLY A 12 -7.73 -9.31 5.94
N ILE A 13 -8.45 -10.37 5.58
CA ILE A 13 -9.89 -10.29 5.27
C ILE A 13 -10.75 -9.76 6.42
N ARG A 14 -10.29 -9.87 7.68
CA ARG A 14 -11.03 -9.36 8.85
C ARG A 14 -11.11 -7.83 8.91
N GLY A 15 -10.42 -7.11 8.03
CA GLY A 15 -10.57 -5.67 7.87
C GLY A 15 -12.01 -5.18 7.68
N ILE A 16 -12.87 -6.04 7.14
CA ILE A 16 -14.30 -5.75 7.02
C ILE A 16 -14.98 -5.48 8.38
N ILE A 17 -14.49 -6.09 9.46
CA ILE A 17 -15.00 -5.85 10.82
C ILE A 17 -14.64 -4.42 11.24
N SER A 18 -13.37 -4.04 11.09
CA SER A 18 -12.90 -2.68 11.38
C SER A 18 -13.63 -1.64 10.52
N ALA A 19 -13.80 -1.91 9.22
CA ALA A 19 -14.56 -1.04 8.31
C ALA A 19 -16.01 -0.85 8.77
N ARG A 20 -16.68 -1.92 9.24
CA ARG A 20 -18.05 -1.82 9.74
C ARG A 20 -18.13 -1.01 11.04
N ILE A 21 -17.20 -1.23 11.97
CA ILE A 21 -17.12 -0.44 13.20
C ILE A 21 -16.91 1.04 12.88
N LEU A 22 -16.01 1.36 11.96
CA LEU A 22 -15.76 2.73 11.52
C LEU A 22 -16.99 3.38 10.90
N ALA A 23 -17.84 2.61 10.21
CA ALA A 23 -19.11 3.11 9.68
C ALA A 23 -20.12 3.48 10.77
N GLU A 24 -20.23 2.67 11.81
CA GLU A 24 -21.07 3.01 12.96
C GLU A 24 -20.51 4.25 13.70
N ILE A 25 -19.18 4.37 13.83
CA ILE A 25 -18.54 5.53 14.44
C ILE A 25 -18.80 6.79 13.62
N GLU A 26 -18.59 6.77 12.30
CA GLU A 26 -18.82 7.90 11.40
C GLU A 26 -20.26 8.41 11.48
N GLN A 27 -21.24 7.50 11.57
CA GLN A 27 -22.64 7.86 11.79
C GLN A 27 -22.88 8.52 13.16
N GLN A 28 -22.29 7.99 14.23
CA GLN A 28 -22.47 8.54 15.58
C GLN A 28 -21.85 9.92 15.76
N ILE A 29 -20.69 10.17 15.15
CA ILE A 29 -20.03 11.48 15.21
C ILE A 29 -20.64 12.49 14.23
N ASN A 30 -21.44 12.02 13.26
CA ASN A 30 -22.10 12.82 12.23
C ASN A 30 -21.14 13.77 11.49
N GLN A 31 -19.92 13.29 11.21
CA GLN A 31 -18.85 14.02 10.53
C GLN A 31 -17.92 13.02 9.83
N PRO A 32 -17.35 13.34 8.66
CA PRO A 32 -16.34 12.51 8.01
C PRO A 32 -15.15 12.19 8.93
N LEU A 33 -14.70 10.93 8.90
CA LEU A 33 -13.61 10.47 9.78
C LEU A 33 -12.30 11.26 9.58
N ASN A 34 -11.99 11.70 8.35
CA ASN A 34 -10.80 12.51 8.04
C ASN A 34 -10.85 13.93 8.58
N GLU A 35 -12.03 14.48 8.83
CA GLU A 35 -12.18 15.79 9.47
C GLU A 35 -12.23 15.67 10.99
N TYR A 36 -12.69 14.52 11.50
CA TYR A 36 -12.73 14.27 12.93
C TYR A 36 -11.33 13.93 13.49
N PHE A 37 -10.56 13.07 12.83
CA PHE A 37 -9.23 12.63 13.27
C PHE A 37 -8.10 13.46 12.62
N ASN A 38 -7.18 13.96 13.44
CA ASN A 38 -6.03 14.72 12.94
C ASN A 38 -4.96 13.80 12.33
N LEU A 39 -4.84 12.58 12.85
CA LEU A 39 -3.92 11.56 12.37
C LEU A 39 -4.63 10.21 12.25
N VAL A 40 -4.47 9.56 11.10
CA VAL A 40 -4.90 8.19 10.86
C VAL A 40 -3.67 7.33 10.60
N ALA A 41 -3.49 6.31 11.43
CA ALA A 41 -2.36 5.39 11.39
C ALA A 41 -2.83 3.98 11.05
N GLY A 42 -2.09 3.26 10.20
CA GLY A 42 -2.50 1.94 9.75
C GLY A 42 -1.35 0.97 9.47
N THR A 43 -1.59 -0.31 9.75
CA THR A 43 -0.69 -1.42 9.38
C THR A 43 -1.44 -2.48 8.59
N SER A 44 -0.86 -2.96 7.49
CA SER A 44 -1.43 -3.99 6.61
C SER A 44 -2.82 -3.58 6.09
N THR A 45 -3.84 -4.40 6.30
CA THR A 45 -5.25 -4.05 6.08
C THR A 45 -5.62 -2.70 6.68
N GLY A 46 -5.13 -2.37 7.88
CA GLY A 46 -5.32 -1.08 8.51
C GLY A 46 -4.69 0.07 7.73
N ALA A 47 -3.61 -0.16 6.98
CA ALA A 47 -3.02 0.85 6.09
C ALA A 47 -3.95 1.18 4.92
N ILE A 48 -4.64 0.19 4.35
CA ILE A 48 -5.64 0.39 3.30
C ILE A 48 -6.82 1.21 3.84
N LEU A 49 -7.32 0.86 5.02
CA LEU A 49 -8.39 1.59 5.70
C LEU A 49 -7.95 3.04 6.01
N ALA A 50 -6.74 3.20 6.57
CA ALA A 50 -6.19 4.51 6.92
C ALA A 50 -6.02 5.41 5.69
N ALA A 51 -5.50 4.87 4.59
CA ALA A 51 -5.35 5.59 3.33
C ALA A 51 -6.69 6.03 2.76
N ALA A 52 -7.68 5.13 2.74
CA ALA A 52 -9.02 5.45 2.25
C ALA A 52 -9.68 6.55 3.09
N ILE A 53 -9.64 6.43 4.42
CA ILE A 53 -10.13 7.47 5.33
C ILE A 53 -9.40 8.78 5.07
N ALA A 54 -8.07 8.78 5.03
CA ALA A 54 -7.30 10.02 4.90
C ALA A 54 -7.54 10.76 3.58
N LEU A 55 -7.97 10.05 2.52
CA LEU A 55 -8.45 10.62 1.26
C LEU A 55 -9.91 11.11 1.29
N GLY A 56 -10.58 11.03 2.44
CA GLY A 56 -11.98 11.43 2.59
C GLY A 56 -12.98 10.44 2.02
N ARG A 57 -12.60 9.16 1.84
CA ARG A 57 -13.57 8.11 1.50
C ARG A 57 -14.48 7.86 2.69
N SER A 58 -15.76 7.76 2.41
CA SER A 58 -16.74 7.37 3.43
C SER A 58 -16.45 5.98 3.95
N SER A 59 -16.75 5.76 5.21
CA SER A 59 -16.68 4.42 5.83
C SER A 59 -17.48 3.37 5.06
N GLN A 60 -18.58 3.77 4.41
CA GLN A 60 -19.43 2.91 3.61
C GLN A 60 -18.75 2.46 2.31
N GLU A 61 -18.06 3.37 1.58
CA GLU A 61 -17.22 3.00 0.43
C GLU A 61 -16.15 1.98 0.83
N ILE A 62 -15.58 2.13 2.03
CA ILE A 62 -14.56 1.21 2.56
C ILE A 62 -15.15 -0.18 2.84
N VAL A 63 -16.35 -0.25 3.44
CA VAL A 63 -17.07 -1.52 3.63
C VAL A 63 -17.34 -2.20 2.29
N GLU A 64 -17.77 -1.44 1.28
CA GLU A 64 -18.08 -1.95 -0.05
C GLU A 64 -16.84 -2.46 -0.78
N LEU A 65 -15.70 -1.77 -0.65
CA LEU A 65 -14.41 -2.23 -1.15
C LEU A 65 -14.11 -3.64 -0.64
N TYR A 66 -14.22 -3.88 0.68
CA TYR A 66 -13.97 -5.22 1.24
C TYR A 66 -15.04 -6.24 0.84
N LYS A 67 -16.33 -5.86 0.81
CA LYS A 67 -17.41 -6.79 0.42
C LYS A 67 -17.26 -7.26 -1.02
N GLN A 68 -16.97 -6.36 -1.94
CA GLN A 68 -16.94 -6.65 -3.38
C GLN A 68 -15.59 -7.19 -3.84
N LYS A 69 -14.49 -6.69 -3.28
CA LYS A 69 -13.14 -6.98 -3.78
C LYS A 69 -12.38 -8.02 -2.93
N SER A 70 -12.96 -8.48 -1.82
CA SER A 70 -12.35 -9.52 -0.98
C SER A 70 -12.02 -10.81 -1.72
N SER A 71 -12.88 -11.23 -2.66
CA SER A 71 -12.64 -12.43 -3.49
C SER A 71 -11.49 -12.24 -4.48
N ILE A 72 -11.21 -11.00 -4.89
CA ILE A 72 -10.08 -10.65 -5.77
C ILE A 72 -8.78 -10.57 -4.97
N ILE A 73 -8.82 -9.94 -3.79
CA ILE A 73 -7.64 -9.78 -2.92
C ILE A 73 -7.28 -11.12 -2.23
N PHE A 74 -8.28 -11.90 -1.83
CA PHE A 74 -8.13 -13.15 -1.07
C PHE A 74 -8.86 -14.31 -1.76
N PRO A 75 -8.39 -14.76 -2.94
CA PRO A 75 -9.11 -15.73 -3.78
C PRO A 75 -9.24 -17.12 -3.14
N TYR A 76 -8.40 -17.48 -2.16
CA TYR A 76 -8.37 -18.81 -1.56
C TYR A 76 -8.44 -18.78 -0.02
N ARG A 77 -9.43 -19.46 0.55
CA ARG A 77 -9.51 -19.64 2.01
C ARG A 77 -8.57 -20.73 2.52
N SER A 78 -8.41 -21.83 1.76
CA SER A 78 -7.61 -23.01 2.14
C SER A 78 -6.20 -23.00 1.55
N ARG A 79 -5.22 -23.48 2.34
CA ARG A 79 -3.82 -23.71 1.89
C ARG A 79 -3.71 -24.82 0.83
N PHE A 80 -4.73 -25.65 0.65
CA PHE A 80 -4.74 -26.80 -0.27
C PHE A 80 -5.55 -26.56 -1.55
N SER A 81 -5.82 -25.30 -1.92
CA SER A 81 -6.57 -25.00 -3.14
C SER A 81 -5.76 -25.35 -4.41
N LEU A 82 -6.38 -26.08 -5.35
CA LEU A 82 -5.81 -26.42 -6.66
C LEU A 82 -5.40 -25.19 -7.48
N ALA A 83 -6.02 -24.05 -7.23
CA ALA A 83 -5.68 -22.80 -7.88
C ALA A 83 -4.33 -22.19 -7.40
N ARG A 84 -3.65 -22.82 -6.41
CA ARG A 84 -2.27 -22.51 -6.03
C ARG A 84 -1.21 -23.19 -6.91
N ILE A 85 -1.59 -24.16 -7.75
CA ILE A 85 -0.66 -24.92 -8.61
C ILE A 85 0.26 -24.00 -9.45
N PRO A 86 -0.24 -22.94 -10.11
CA PRO A 86 0.62 -22.02 -10.87
C PRO A 86 1.64 -21.28 -9.98
N LEU A 87 1.23 -20.91 -8.76
CA LEU A 87 2.08 -20.21 -7.78
C LEU A 87 3.19 -21.13 -7.23
N ILE A 88 2.85 -22.39 -6.96
CA ILE A 88 3.80 -23.42 -6.51
C ILE A 88 4.79 -23.76 -7.64
N LEU A 89 4.34 -23.84 -8.90
CA LEU A 89 5.26 -24.01 -10.03
C LEU A 89 6.25 -22.83 -10.16
N LYS A 90 5.79 -21.59 -9.91
CA LYS A 90 6.62 -20.39 -10.06
C LYS A 90 7.61 -20.16 -8.91
N HIS A 91 7.24 -20.52 -7.68
CA HIS A 91 8.01 -20.17 -6.47
C HIS A 91 8.43 -21.38 -5.61
N GLY A 92 8.14 -22.61 -6.07
CA GLY A 92 8.46 -23.84 -5.34
C GLY A 92 7.66 -24.01 -4.04
N LEU A 93 8.18 -24.84 -3.12
CA LEU A 93 7.54 -25.12 -1.83
C LEU A 93 7.46 -23.89 -0.90
N SER A 94 8.23 -22.84 -1.19
CA SER A 94 8.22 -21.55 -0.48
C SER A 94 7.27 -20.51 -1.08
N ALA A 95 6.37 -20.93 -1.99
CA ALA A 95 5.42 -20.03 -2.63
C ALA A 95 4.50 -19.32 -1.63
N PRO A 96 4.28 -18.00 -1.76
CA PRO A 96 3.34 -17.27 -0.93
C PRO A 96 1.91 -17.81 -1.10
N LYS A 97 1.04 -17.54 -0.12
CA LYS A 97 -0.35 -18.02 -0.14
C LYS A 97 -1.16 -17.43 -1.30
N PHE A 98 -0.89 -16.19 -1.68
CA PHE A 98 -1.58 -15.42 -2.71
C PHE A 98 -0.58 -14.75 -3.66
N SER A 99 -1.01 -14.50 -4.90
CA SER A 99 -0.37 -13.47 -5.74
C SER A 99 -0.80 -12.10 -5.25
N ASP A 100 0.08 -11.12 -5.37
CA ASP A 100 -0.17 -9.71 -5.10
C ASP A 100 -0.98 -9.03 -6.22
N ASN A 101 -1.08 -9.63 -7.42
CA ASN A 101 -1.82 -9.07 -8.55
C ASN A 101 -3.24 -8.58 -8.19
N GLY A 102 -4.02 -9.37 -7.46
CA GLY A 102 -5.39 -8.99 -7.07
C GLY A 102 -5.41 -7.82 -6.08
N LEU A 103 -4.46 -7.80 -5.14
CA LEU A 103 -4.28 -6.70 -4.20
C LEU A 103 -3.86 -5.42 -4.93
N ILE A 104 -2.85 -5.49 -5.79
CA ILE A 104 -2.35 -4.37 -6.59
C ILE A 104 -3.46 -3.81 -7.48
N GLN A 105 -4.20 -4.67 -8.19
CA GLN A 105 -5.30 -4.24 -9.06
C GLN A 105 -6.36 -3.45 -8.28
N VAL A 106 -6.78 -3.97 -7.13
CA VAL A 106 -7.82 -3.32 -6.32
C VAL A 106 -7.33 -1.99 -5.74
N LEU A 107 -6.08 -1.93 -5.26
CA LEU A 107 -5.53 -0.70 -4.71
C LEU A 107 -5.23 0.35 -5.78
N LYS A 108 -4.79 -0.05 -6.98
CA LYS A 108 -4.68 0.84 -8.14
C LYS A 108 -6.04 1.40 -8.55
N GLN A 109 -7.09 0.58 -8.57
CA GLN A 109 -8.45 1.06 -8.83
C GLN A 109 -8.95 2.03 -7.75
N ALA A 110 -8.64 1.76 -6.48
CA ALA A 110 -9.10 2.57 -5.36
C ALA A 110 -8.38 3.91 -5.23
N PHE A 111 -7.07 3.95 -5.49
CA PHE A 111 -6.22 5.11 -5.23
C PHE A 111 -5.62 5.76 -6.50
N GLY A 112 -5.75 5.15 -7.67
CA GLY A 112 -5.28 5.71 -8.94
C GLY A 112 -3.83 6.17 -8.89
N ASN A 113 -3.60 7.41 -9.34
CA ASN A 113 -2.29 8.06 -9.37
C ASN A 113 -1.99 8.89 -8.11
N THR A 114 -2.85 8.83 -7.09
CA THR A 114 -2.64 9.56 -5.84
C THR A 114 -1.36 9.08 -5.16
N THR A 115 -0.54 10.03 -4.75
CA THR A 115 0.70 9.80 -4.02
C THR A 115 0.52 10.00 -2.53
N LEU A 116 1.51 9.61 -1.73
CA LEU A 116 1.46 9.80 -0.27
C LEU A 116 1.30 11.27 0.14
N PHE A 117 1.86 12.22 -0.61
CA PHE A 117 1.83 13.65 -0.26
C PHE A 117 0.62 14.40 -0.80
N ASP A 118 -0.18 13.78 -1.67
CA ASP A 118 -1.48 14.33 -2.08
C ASP A 118 -2.53 14.25 -0.94
N VAL A 119 -2.26 13.45 0.10
CA VAL A 119 -3.12 13.30 1.27
C VAL A 119 -3.03 14.54 2.16
N SER A 120 -4.06 15.39 2.11
CA SER A 120 -4.07 16.71 2.76
C SER A 120 -5.13 16.89 3.85
N SER A 121 -6.20 16.09 3.87
CA SER A 121 -7.31 16.28 4.82
C SER A 121 -6.97 15.86 6.26
N SER A 122 -6.23 14.78 6.42
CA SER A 122 -5.71 14.31 7.71
C SER A 122 -4.27 13.82 7.54
N LEU A 123 -3.50 13.83 8.63
CA LEU A 123 -2.18 13.23 8.62
C LEU A 123 -2.32 11.71 8.44
N LEU A 124 -1.52 11.11 7.56
CA LEU A 124 -1.52 9.68 7.31
C LEU A 124 -0.17 9.07 7.70
N LEU A 125 -0.21 8.02 8.52
CA LEU A 125 0.95 7.22 8.90
C LEU A 125 0.74 5.76 8.53
N ILE A 126 1.62 5.20 7.70
CA ILE A 126 1.58 3.78 7.33
C ILE A 126 2.89 3.12 7.73
N ILE A 127 2.79 1.96 8.38
CA ILE A 127 3.95 1.19 8.83
C ILE A 127 4.20 0.03 7.87
N SER A 128 5.45 -0.16 7.46
CA SER A 128 5.93 -1.30 6.67
C SER A 128 7.29 -1.78 7.20
N TYR A 129 7.85 -2.83 6.61
CA TYR A 129 9.13 -3.41 7.01
C TYR A 129 10.02 -3.67 5.78
N ASP A 130 11.24 -3.13 5.79
CA ASP A 130 12.26 -3.41 4.78
C ASP A 130 12.91 -4.77 5.07
N THR A 131 12.63 -5.76 4.24
CA THR A 131 13.18 -7.11 4.41
C THR A 131 14.67 -7.22 4.06
N ILE A 132 15.21 -6.27 3.29
CA ILE A 132 16.63 -6.24 2.90
C ILE A 132 17.44 -5.60 4.03
N ASN A 133 17.04 -4.39 4.44
CA ASN A 133 17.76 -3.62 5.47
C ASN A 133 17.36 -3.99 6.90
N ARG A 134 16.30 -4.82 7.06
CA ARG A 134 15.78 -5.30 8.35
C ARG A 134 15.31 -4.21 9.29
N GLU A 135 14.76 -3.12 8.75
CA GLU A 135 14.31 -1.96 9.50
C GLU A 135 12.83 -1.64 9.23
N PRO A 136 12.10 -1.05 10.20
CA PRO A 136 10.77 -0.54 9.96
C PRO A 136 10.82 0.68 9.03
N ILE A 137 9.92 0.72 8.06
CA ILE A 137 9.66 1.90 7.24
C ILE A 137 8.38 2.55 7.77
N ILE A 138 8.45 3.84 8.10
CA ILE A 138 7.31 4.63 8.56
C ILE A 138 7.02 5.70 7.51
N PHE A 139 6.02 5.45 6.68
CA PHE A 139 5.51 6.41 5.71
C PHE A 139 4.65 7.46 6.42
N LYS A 140 4.92 8.74 6.18
CA LYS A 140 4.22 9.88 6.80
C LYS A 140 3.87 10.89 5.72
N SER A 141 2.61 11.26 5.58
CA SER A 141 2.18 12.22 4.54
C SER A 141 2.77 13.62 4.72
N TRP A 142 3.21 13.98 5.92
CA TRP A 142 3.75 15.31 6.25
C TRP A 142 5.27 15.38 6.32
N ARG A 143 5.98 14.28 6.05
CA ARG A 143 7.44 14.19 6.26
C ARG A 143 8.17 14.03 4.93
N GLN A 144 8.46 15.16 4.29
CA GLN A 144 9.03 15.23 2.93
C GLN A 144 10.52 14.88 2.86
N ASP A 145 11.22 14.87 3.99
CA ASP A 145 12.66 14.61 4.13
C ASP A 145 13.08 13.16 3.83
N LYS A 146 12.14 12.23 3.75
CA LYS A 146 12.39 10.80 3.47
C LYS A 146 12.09 10.38 2.03
N ASP A 147 11.71 11.35 1.20
CA ASP A 147 11.55 11.17 -0.24
C ASP A 147 10.56 10.06 -0.65
N TYR A 148 9.52 9.90 0.16
CA TYR A 148 8.39 9.01 -0.14
C TYR A 148 7.29 9.72 -0.94
N GLY A 149 7.50 10.99 -1.29
CA GLY A 149 6.46 11.87 -1.80
C GLY A 149 5.84 11.44 -3.09
N ASN A 150 6.65 10.90 -4.00
CA ASN A 150 6.18 10.48 -5.31
C ASN A 150 5.82 8.99 -5.36
N ILE A 151 5.86 8.29 -4.22
CA ILE A 151 5.43 6.89 -4.19
C ILE A 151 3.90 6.89 -4.28
N PRO A 152 3.33 6.16 -5.26
CA PRO A 152 1.89 5.99 -5.33
C PRO A 152 1.35 5.39 -4.03
N LEU A 153 0.23 5.93 -3.53
CA LEU A 153 -0.35 5.52 -2.26
C LEU A 153 -0.71 4.02 -2.26
N TRP A 154 -1.07 3.48 -3.42
CA TRP A 154 -1.30 2.04 -3.57
C TRP A 154 -0.03 1.22 -3.32
N GLU A 155 1.17 1.68 -3.72
CA GLU A 155 2.43 0.99 -3.43
C GLU A 155 2.77 0.99 -1.94
N VAL A 156 2.52 2.12 -1.26
CA VAL A 156 2.67 2.23 0.19
C VAL A 156 1.77 1.21 0.89
N CYS A 157 0.51 1.12 0.45
CA CYS A 157 -0.46 0.17 1.01
C CYS A 157 -0.11 -1.29 0.71
N VAL A 158 0.31 -1.62 -0.52
CA VAL A 158 0.77 -2.97 -0.89
C VAL A 158 1.96 -3.36 -0.02
N SER A 159 2.95 -2.48 0.12
CA SER A 159 4.14 -2.73 0.94
C SER A 159 3.81 -3.06 2.38
N SER A 160 2.86 -2.34 2.98
CA SER A 160 2.37 -2.61 4.34
C SER A 160 1.53 -3.90 4.42
N ALA A 161 0.72 -4.17 3.40
CA ALA A 161 -0.19 -5.31 3.35
C ALA A 161 0.48 -6.64 2.94
N SER A 162 1.69 -6.60 2.38
CA SER A 162 2.50 -7.77 1.97
C SER A 162 3.01 -8.58 3.16
N ALA A 163 2.10 -9.19 3.91
CA ALA A 163 2.44 -10.01 5.06
C ALA A 163 3.29 -11.23 4.64
N PRO A 164 4.41 -11.53 5.34
CA PRO A 164 5.24 -12.69 5.07
C PRO A 164 4.41 -13.97 5.01
N THR A 165 4.71 -14.86 4.06
CA THR A 165 3.98 -16.10 3.73
C THR A 165 2.61 -15.92 3.05
N TYR A 166 2.02 -14.71 3.06
CA TYR A 166 0.73 -14.44 2.42
C TYR A 166 0.87 -13.82 1.03
N PHE A 167 1.70 -12.80 0.89
CA PHE A 167 1.97 -12.11 -0.38
C PHE A 167 3.50 -11.98 -0.58
N PRO A 168 3.97 -11.85 -1.83
CA PRO A 168 5.37 -11.48 -2.08
C PRO A 168 5.68 -10.08 -1.51
N ALA A 169 6.95 -9.88 -1.14
CA ALA A 169 7.43 -8.55 -0.74
C ALA A 169 7.36 -7.59 -1.94
N HIS A 170 6.76 -6.42 -1.73
CA HIS A 170 6.68 -5.40 -2.76
C HIS A 170 8.01 -4.66 -2.88
N LYS A 171 8.48 -4.46 -4.12
CA LYS A 171 9.69 -3.71 -4.39
C LYS A 171 9.32 -2.27 -4.73
N ILE A 172 9.65 -1.35 -3.82
CA ILE A 172 9.63 0.08 -4.13
C ILE A 172 11.01 0.42 -4.72
N PRO A 173 11.10 0.88 -5.97
CA PRO A 173 12.36 1.37 -6.52
C PRO A 173 12.86 2.54 -5.66
N LYS A 174 14.17 2.59 -5.40
CA LYS A 174 14.83 3.77 -4.82
C LYS A 174 15.66 4.40 -5.94
N LYS A 175 15.40 5.65 -6.29
CA LYS A 175 16.34 6.42 -7.12
C LYS A 175 17.37 7.06 -6.21
N VAL A 176 18.62 7.02 -6.64
CA VAL A 176 19.74 7.64 -5.95
C VAL A 176 20.44 8.56 -6.95
N ASN A 177 20.59 9.83 -6.61
CA ASN A 177 21.41 10.81 -7.31
C ASN A 177 22.82 10.56 -6.85
N GLY A 178 23.75 10.44 -7.77
CA GLY A 178 25.16 10.22 -7.47
C GLY A 178 25.89 9.79 -8.72
N THR A 179 27.18 10.08 -8.78
CA THR A 179 28.04 9.63 -9.87
C THR A 179 28.43 8.19 -9.62
N VAL A 180 28.25 7.33 -10.63
CA VAL A 180 28.71 5.94 -10.56
C VAL A 180 30.24 5.93 -10.55
N GLN A 181 30.83 5.56 -9.42
CA GLN A 181 32.29 5.38 -9.30
C GLN A 181 32.73 4.02 -9.84
N ASN A 182 31.91 2.98 -9.64
CA ASN A 182 32.22 1.63 -10.11
C ASN A 182 30.93 0.84 -10.33
N ALA A 183 30.87 0.07 -11.41
CA ALA A 183 29.77 -0.85 -11.67
C ALA A 183 30.34 -2.25 -11.98
N SER A 184 29.76 -3.25 -11.34
CA SER A 184 29.94 -4.67 -11.65
C SER A 184 28.58 -5.28 -12.01
N ALA A 185 28.57 -6.53 -12.47
CA ALA A 185 27.34 -7.24 -12.79
C ALA A 185 26.31 -7.29 -11.63
N HIS A 186 26.75 -7.09 -10.37
CA HIS A 186 25.90 -7.23 -9.19
C HIS A 186 25.90 -6.02 -8.25
N THR A 187 26.70 -4.98 -8.51
CA THR A 187 26.88 -3.87 -7.57
C THR A 187 27.25 -2.59 -8.29
N ILE A 188 26.63 -1.47 -7.88
CA ILE A 188 26.97 -0.12 -8.29
C ILE A 188 27.47 0.62 -7.05
N LYS A 189 28.69 1.15 -7.09
CA LYS A 189 29.22 2.10 -6.11
C LYS A 189 28.99 3.50 -6.60
N LEU A 190 28.34 4.32 -5.78
CA LEU A 190 28.12 5.73 -6.04
C LEU A 190 29.12 6.58 -5.26
N ASP A 191 29.25 7.85 -5.63
CA ASP A 191 30.06 8.82 -4.89
C ASP A 191 29.53 9.09 -3.48
N GLU A 192 30.36 9.75 -2.67
CA GLU A 192 30.03 10.11 -1.27
C GLU A 192 28.90 11.15 -1.16
N ASN A 193 28.57 11.83 -2.25
CA ASN A 193 27.48 12.80 -2.32
C ASN A 193 26.15 12.13 -2.72
N ALA A 194 26.13 10.80 -2.83
CA ALA A 194 24.97 10.07 -3.26
C ALA A 194 23.79 10.25 -2.29
N SER A 195 22.63 10.61 -2.83
CA SER A 195 21.42 10.94 -2.07
C SER A 195 20.17 10.38 -2.74
N LEU A 196 19.12 10.07 -1.98
CA LEU A 196 17.86 9.60 -2.54
C LEU A 196 17.20 10.70 -3.40
N VAL A 197 16.54 10.30 -4.50
CA VAL A 197 15.87 11.20 -5.46
C VAL A 197 14.41 10.87 -5.59
N ALA A 198 13.59 11.92 -5.54
CA ALA A 198 12.17 11.82 -5.73
C ALA A 198 11.89 11.19 -7.10
N ILE A 199 11.16 10.08 -7.12
CA ILE A 199 10.88 9.34 -8.36
C ILE A 199 9.75 10.06 -9.10
N PRO A 200 9.94 10.74 -10.24
CA PRO A 200 8.80 11.24 -11.00
C PRO A 200 7.88 10.06 -11.40
N LEU A 201 6.56 10.26 -11.31
CA LEU A 201 5.56 9.26 -11.69
C LEU A 201 5.84 8.77 -13.12
N PRO A 202 5.78 7.46 -13.40
CA PRO A 202 5.70 7.01 -14.78
C PRO A 202 4.39 7.53 -15.39
N ASN A 203 4.47 8.14 -16.56
CA ASN A 203 3.29 8.34 -17.40
C ASN A 203 2.73 6.95 -17.72
N TYR A 204 1.61 6.59 -17.08
CA TYR A 204 0.82 5.45 -17.52
C TYR A 204 0.06 5.88 -18.77
N GLU A 205 0.70 5.76 -19.93
CA GLU A 205 -0.04 5.67 -21.19
C GLU A 205 -0.70 4.29 -21.24
N ASP A 206 -2.01 4.27 -21.46
CA ASP A 206 -2.79 3.05 -21.67
C ASP A 206 -2.19 2.28 -22.86
N GLU A 207 -1.51 1.16 -22.59
CA GLU A 207 -1.29 0.11 -23.58
C GLU A 207 -2.63 -0.63 -23.83
N THR A 208 -3.58 0.07 -24.46
CA THR A 208 -4.67 -0.52 -25.22
C THR A 208 -4.85 0.22 -26.53
N ALA A 209 -3.85 0.10 -27.40
CA ALA A 209 -4.03 0.20 -28.85
C ALA A 209 -3.46 -1.08 -29.46
N VAL A 210 -4.24 -2.16 -29.36
CA VAL A 210 -4.04 -3.32 -30.23
C VAL A 210 -4.46 -2.86 -31.62
N GLU A 211 -3.48 -2.77 -32.51
CA GLU A 211 -3.66 -2.72 -33.94
C GLU A 211 -4.67 -3.76 -34.39
N THR A 212 -5.72 -3.32 -35.08
CA THR A 212 -6.43 -4.16 -36.04
C THR A 212 -6.47 -3.39 -37.36
N GLY A 213 -6.06 -4.10 -38.42
CA GLY A 213 -5.87 -3.59 -39.78
C GLY A 213 -7.09 -3.02 -40.46
#